data_AF-A0A6V7L084-F1
#
_entry.id   AF-A0A6V7L084-F1
#
_cell.length_a   1.000
_cell.length_b   1.000
_cell.length_c   1.000
_cell.angle_alpha   90.00
_cell.angle_beta   90.00
_cell.angle_gamma   90.00
#
_symmetry.space_group_name_H-M   'P 1'
#
loop_
_entity.id
_entity.type
_entity.pdbx_description
1 polymer ?
#
loop_
_entity_poly.entity_id
_entity_poly.type
_entity_poly.pdbx_seq_one_letter_code
_entity_poly.pdbx_strand_id
1 'polypeptide(L)'
;VTNNSRIFYGGDMMITTKIIKNMAEKMSQDIKTYQDLTQREAAVTELLQGVVRTGSNLLDRAQMASWKDLSHDEQMRVATSLLIGLEENAFLLADTLHHQKTIVQEGKNI
;
A
#
# COMPACT_ATOMS: atom_id res chain seq x y z
N VAL A 1 -8.58 25.90 7.75
CA VAL A 1 -8.18 24.71 6.97
C VAL A 1 -6.68 24.83 6.74
N THR A 2 -5.87 24.12 7.52
CA THR A 2 -4.42 24.08 7.29
C THR A 2 -4.17 23.12 6.13
N ASN A 3 -3.75 23.67 4.99
CA ASN A 3 -3.34 22.90 3.82
C ASN A 3 -1.99 22.24 4.13
N ASN A 4 -2.01 21.15 4.90
CA ASN A 4 -0.84 20.39 5.33
C ASN A 4 -0.57 19.23 4.35
N SER A 5 -0.58 19.53 3.05
CA SER A 5 0.02 18.62 2.05
C SER A 5 1.53 18.68 2.25
N ARG A 6 2.04 17.93 3.23
CA ARG A 6 3.48 17.75 3.43
C ARG A 6 4.06 17.28 2.10
N ILE A 7 4.90 18.12 1.50
CA ILE A 7 5.66 17.78 0.31
C ILE A 7 6.64 16.69 0.76
N PHE A 8 6.52 15.51 0.17
CA PHE A 8 7.49 14.44 0.38
C PHE A 8 8.75 14.73 -0.44
N TYR A 9 9.88 14.17 -0.02
CA TYR A 9 11.09 14.14 -0.86
C TYR A 9 11.13 12.82 -1.64
N GLY A 10 12.00 12.74 -2.66
CA GLY A 10 12.15 11.50 -3.44
C GLY A 10 12.45 10.29 -2.57
N GLY A 11 13.29 10.46 -1.54
CA GLY A 11 13.60 9.41 -0.57
C GLY A 11 12.38 8.89 0.21
N ASP A 12 11.41 9.75 0.53
CA ASP A 12 10.19 9.35 1.22
C ASP A 12 9.33 8.44 0.35
N MET A 13 9.34 8.64 -0.97
CA MET A 13 8.62 7.79 -1.93
C MET A 13 9.15 6.36 -1.87
N MET A 14 10.49 6.21 -1.91
CA MET A 14 11.18 4.92 -1.80
C MET A 14 10.91 4.22 -0.47
N ILE A 15 10.99 4.96 0.63
CA ILE A 15 10.74 4.42 1.97
C ILE A 15 9.28 3.99 2.10
N THR A 16 8.33 4.78 1.60
CA THR A 16 6.91 4.47 1.70
C THR A 16 6.56 3.20 0.94
N THR A 17 7.06 3.01 -0.28
CA THR A 17 6.80 1.78 -1.04
C THR A 17 7.40 0.55 -0.36
N LYS A 18 8.58 0.69 0.26
CA LYS A 18 9.18 -0.38 1.06
C LYS A 18 8.34 -0.70 2.31
N ILE A 19 7.78 0.31 2.96
CA ILE A 19 6.89 0.12 4.12
C ILE A 19 5.61 -0.61 3.69
N ILE A 20 4.98 -0.24 2.57
CA ILE A 20 3.79 -0.93 2.03
C ILE A 20 4.05 -2.43 1.86
N LYS A 21 5.20 -2.76 1.26
CA LYS A 21 5.64 -4.15 1.11
C LYS A 21 5.81 -4.86 2.46
N ASN A 22 6.60 -4.27 3.35
CA ASN A 22 6.88 -4.85 4.66
C ASN A 22 5.62 -5.04 5.52
N MET A 23 4.58 -4.22 5.32
CA MET A 23 3.30 -4.41 6.02
C MET A 23 2.61 -5.71 5.62
N ALA A 24 2.66 -6.13 4.35
CA ALA A 24 2.12 -7.42 3.92
C ALA A 24 2.88 -8.57 4.58
N GLU A 25 4.22 -8.52 4.54
CA GLU A 25 5.08 -9.53 5.16
C GLU A 25 4.79 -9.65 6.67
N LYS A 26 4.71 -8.52 7.37
CA LYS A 26 4.45 -8.48 8.80
C LYS A 26 3.05 -8.98 9.13
N MET A 27 2.03 -8.52 8.41
CA MET A 27 0.64 -8.95 8.62
C MET A 27 0.48 -10.46 8.37
N SER A 28 1.17 -11.04 7.36
CA SER A 28 1.16 -12.49 7.12
C SER A 28 1.60 -13.32 8.33
N GLN A 29 2.45 -12.75 9.19
CA GLN A 29 2.86 -13.37 10.44
C GLN A 29 1.86 -13.09 11.56
N ASP A 30 1.40 -11.85 11.67
CA ASP A 30 0.52 -11.41 12.76
C ASP A 30 -0.86 -12.08 12.69
N ILE A 31 -1.42 -12.29 11.49
CA ILE A 31 -2.74 -12.94 11.34
C ILE A 31 -2.78 -14.38 11.86
N LYS A 32 -1.63 -15.04 11.97
CA LYS A 32 -1.53 -16.40 12.54
C LYS A 32 -1.90 -16.42 14.03
N THR A 33 -1.80 -15.28 14.71
CA THR A 33 -2.14 -15.13 16.14
C THR A 33 -3.63 -15.01 16.39
N TYR A 34 -4.42 -14.57 15.40
CA TYR A 34 -5.88 -14.49 15.51
C TYR A 34 -6.49 -15.89 15.44
N GLN A 35 -7.39 -16.24 16.36
CA GLN A 35 -8.12 -17.50 16.30
C GLN A 35 -9.37 -17.42 15.43
N ASP A 36 -9.99 -16.24 15.35
CA ASP A 36 -11.19 -15.99 14.56
C ASP A 36 -10.83 -15.60 13.12
N LEU A 37 -11.34 -16.39 12.17
CA LEU A 37 -11.18 -16.19 10.74
C LEU A 37 -11.78 -14.86 10.25
N THR A 38 -12.89 -14.45 10.84
CA THR A 38 -13.55 -13.17 10.52
C THR A 38 -12.67 -12.00 10.92
N GLN A 39 -11.98 -12.10 12.07
CA GLN A 39 -11.04 -11.08 12.52
C GLN A 39 -9.81 -11.01 11.62
N ARG A 40 -9.31 -12.16 11.14
CA ARG A 40 -8.22 -12.20 10.16
C ARG A 40 -8.60 -11.45 8.89
N GLU A 41 -9.75 -11.79 8.30
CA GLU A 41 -10.23 -11.15 7.07
C GLU A 41 -10.42 -9.63 7.27
N ALA A 42 -11.03 -9.21 8.38
CA ALA A 42 -11.24 -7.80 8.70
C ALA A 42 -9.92 -7.03 8.82
N ALA A 43 -8.94 -7.57 9.56
CA ALA A 43 -7.64 -6.93 9.76
C ALA A 43 -6.86 -6.77 8.45
N VAL A 44 -6.86 -7.80 7.59
CA VAL A 44 -6.18 -7.72 6.29
C VAL A 44 -6.91 -6.80 5.32
N THR A 45 -8.24 -6.76 5.37
CA THR A 45 -9.04 -5.81 4.57
C THR A 45 -8.73 -4.36 4.94
N GLU A 46 -8.65 -4.05 6.25
CA GLU A 46 -8.29 -2.72 6.74
C GLU A 46 -6.87 -2.33 6.32
N LEU A 47 -5.92 -3.27 6.41
CA LEU A 47 -4.57 -3.06 5.90
C LEU A 47 -4.56 -2.71 4.41
N LEU A 48 -5.26 -3.49 3.59
CA LEU A 48 -5.33 -3.25 2.14
C LEU A 48 -5.94 -1.87 1.84
N GLN A 49 -6.99 -1.46 2.55
CA GLN A 49 -7.57 -0.13 2.42
C GLN A 49 -6.54 0.98 2.70
N GLY A 50 -5.75 0.83 3.78
CA GLY A 50 -4.67 1.76 4.12
C GLY A 50 -3.59 1.81 3.04
N VAL A 51 -3.22 0.66 2.49
CA VAL A 51 -2.23 0.53 1.40
C VAL A 51 -2.73 1.20 0.11
N VAL A 52 -3.97 0.93 -0.32
CA VAL A 52 -4.56 1.57 -1.52
C VAL A 52 -4.63 3.09 -1.34
N ARG A 53 -5.07 3.56 -0.16
CA ARG A 53 -5.10 5.00 0.13
C ARG A 53 -3.71 5.63 0.07
N THR A 54 -2.70 4.95 0.64
CA THR A 54 -1.32 5.45 0.65
C THR A 54 -0.72 5.46 -0.75
N GLY A 55 -0.89 4.38 -1.52
CA GLY A 55 -0.48 4.31 -2.93
C GLY A 55 -1.13 5.40 -3.79
N SER A 56 -2.45 5.60 -3.62
CA SER A 56 -3.16 6.70 -4.28
C SER A 56 -2.59 8.07 -3.92
N ASN A 57 -2.16 8.31 -2.68
CA ASN A 57 -1.56 9.57 -2.27
C ASN A 57 -0.17 9.78 -2.91
N LEU A 58 0.65 8.73 -3.01
CA LEU A 58 1.95 8.80 -3.69
C LEU A 58 1.80 9.18 -5.17
N LEU A 59 0.68 8.79 -5.79
CA LEU A 59 0.36 9.08 -7.19
C LEU A 59 -0.42 10.38 -7.39
N ASP A 60 -0.71 11.14 -6.33
CA ASP A 60 -1.39 12.42 -6.48
C ASP A 60 -0.49 13.45 -7.19
N ARG A 61 -1.10 14.30 -8.02
CA ARG A 61 -0.39 15.38 -8.74
C ARG A 61 0.39 16.30 -7.80
N ALA A 62 -0.06 16.47 -6.56
CA ALA A 62 0.65 17.23 -5.53
C ALA A 62 2.05 16.65 -5.20
N GLN A 63 2.27 15.34 -5.41
CA GLN A 63 3.54 14.65 -5.16
C GLN A 63 4.44 14.55 -6.40
N MET A 64 4.05 15.14 -7.53
CA MET A 64 4.86 15.11 -8.76
C MET A 64 6.25 15.74 -8.56
N ALA A 65 6.38 16.75 -7.69
CA ALA A 65 7.68 17.32 -7.36
C ALA A 65 8.60 16.29 -6.69
N SER A 66 8.05 15.49 -5.76
CA SER A 66 8.75 14.41 -5.05
C SER A 66 9.23 13.32 -6.00
N TRP A 67 8.43 12.97 -7.02
CA TRP A 67 8.87 12.05 -8.08
C TRP A 67 9.99 12.63 -8.95
N LYS A 68 9.94 13.93 -9.25
CA LYS A 68 10.96 14.61 -10.06
C LYS A 68 12.28 14.82 -9.32
N ASP A 69 12.29 14.71 -8.01
CA ASP A 69 13.49 14.70 -7.17
C ASP A 69 14.32 13.41 -7.35
N LEU A 70 13.69 12.34 -7.86
CA LEU A 70 14.34 11.06 -8.14
C LEU A 70 14.92 11.02 -9.55
N SER A 71 16.06 10.34 -9.70
CA SER A 71 16.56 9.92 -11.02
C SER A 71 15.59 8.96 -11.71
N HIS A 72 15.71 8.81 -13.03
CA HIS A 72 14.82 7.92 -13.79
C HIS A 72 14.84 6.47 -13.27
N ASP A 73 16.02 5.95 -12.95
CA ASP A 73 16.16 4.60 -12.38
C ASP A 73 15.49 4.48 -11.02
N GLU A 74 15.58 5.52 -10.18
CA GLU A 74 14.91 5.54 -8.88
C GLU A 74 13.38 5.64 -9.03
N GLN A 75 12.88 6.44 -9.97
CA GLN A 75 11.45 6.48 -10.29
C GLN A 75 10.94 5.09 -10.67
N MET A 76 11.66 4.38 -11.54
CA MET A 76 11.31 3.01 -11.94
C MET A 76 11.32 2.04 -10.75
N ARG A 77 12.29 2.17 -9.85
CA ARG A 77 12.37 1.36 -8.62
C ARG A 77 11.20 1.63 -7.68
N VAL A 78 10.84 2.90 -7.47
CA VAL A 78 9.68 3.27 -6.64
C VAL A 78 8.39 2.75 -7.26
N ALA A 79 8.17 2.98 -8.56
CA ALA A 79 6.98 2.51 -9.26
C ALA A 79 6.83 0.98 -9.21
N THR A 80 7.91 0.25 -9.49
CA THR A 80 7.92 -1.22 -9.40
C THR A 80 7.65 -1.69 -7.97
N SER A 81 8.28 -1.05 -6.97
CA SER A 81 8.07 -1.41 -5.57
C SER A 81 6.65 -1.12 -5.09
N LEU A 82 6.02 -0.06 -5.59
CA LEU A 82 4.61 0.25 -5.32
C LEU A 82 3.69 -0.84 -5.87
N LEU A 83 3.91 -1.26 -7.13
CA LEU A 83 3.11 -2.32 -7.76
C LEU A 83 3.24 -3.65 -7.01
N ILE A 84 4.46 -4.08 -6.70
CA ILE A 84 4.71 -5.29 -5.91
C ILE A 84 4.05 -5.20 -4.54
N GLY A 85 4.18 -4.05 -3.85
CA GLY A 85 3.56 -3.85 -2.54
C GLY A 85 2.03 -3.93 -2.59
N LEU A 86 1.39 -3.35 -3.63
CA LEU A 86 -0.06 -3.47 -3.83
C LEU A 86 -0.47 -4.92 -4.09
N GLU A 87 0.26 -5.62 -4.95
CA GLU A 87 0.01 -7.03 -5.30
C GLU A 87 0.13 -7.94 -4.09
N GLU A 88 1.23 -7.85 -3.31
CA GLU A 88 1.45 -8.67 -2.13
C GLU A 88 0.37 -8.47 -1.06
N ASN A 89 -0.10 -7.23 -0.85
CA ASN A 89 -1.21 -6.97 0.07
C ASN A 89 -2.55 -7.51 -0.46
N ALA A 90 -2.79 -7.45 -1.76
CA ALA A 90 -4.00 -8.01 -2.38
C ALA A 90 -4.02 -9.55 -2.30
N PHE A 91 -2.88 -10.20 -2.57
CA PHE A 91 -2.74 -11.65 -2.41
C PHE A 91 -2.87 -12.09 -0.95
N LEU A 92 -2.32 -11.32 -0.01
CA LEU A 92 -2.51 -11.60 1.41
C LEU A 92 -4.01 -11.61 1.79
N LEU A 93 -4.80 -10.68 1.26
CA LEU A 93 -6.25 -10.69 1.45
C LEU A 93 -6.86 -11.93 0.80
N ALA A 94 -6.50 -12.24 -0.45
CA ALA A 94 -7.01 -13.40 -1.16
C ALA A 94 -6.76 -14.72 -0.40
N ASP A 95 -5.56 -14.90 0.16
CA ASP A 95 -5.17 -16.08 0.94
C ASP A 95 -5.90 -16.16 2.30
N THR A 96 -6.43 -15.03 2.78
CA THR A 96 -7.19 -14.95 4.04
C THR A 96 -8.68 -15.25 3.85
N LEU A 97 -9.19 -15.24 2.61
CA LEU A 97 -10.61 -15.50 2.33
C LEU A 97 -10.96 -16.99 2.45
N HIS A 98 -12.06 -17.29 3.13
CA HIS A 98 -12.54 -18.67 3.32
C HIS A 98 -13.63 -19.10 2.34
N HIS A 99 -14.11 -18.16 1.53
CA HIS A 99 -15.13 -18.38 0.52
C HIS A 99 -14.87 -17.44 -0.65
N GLN A 100 -15.41 -17.79 -1.81
CA GLN A 100 -15.29 -16.94 -2.98
C GLN A 100 -15.96 -15.59 -2.72
N LYS A 101 -15.18 -14.51 -2.91
CA LYS A 101 -15.65 -13.14 -2.71
C LYS A 101 -14.97 -12.23 -3.73
N THR A 102 -15.73 -11.30 -4.28
CA THR A 102 -15.17 -10.21 -5.10
C THR A 102 -15.05 -8.97 -4.22
N ILE A 103 -13.83 -8.44 -4.12
CA ILE A 103 -13.53 -7.23 -3.36
C ILE A 103 -12.95 -6.22 -4.32
N VAL A 104 -13.52 -5.01 -4.32
CA VAL A 104 -13.04 -3.88 -5.10
C VAL A 104 -12.66 -2.78 -4.13
N GLN A 105 -11.41 -2.33 -4.20
CA GLN A 105 -10.89 -1.24 -3.39
C GLN A 105 -10.32 -0.18 -4.32
N GLU A 106 -10.94 1.00 -4.34
CA GLU A 106 -10.57 2.10 -5.24
C GLU A 106 -9.86 3.21 -4.46
N GLY A 107 -8.77 3.70 -5.04
CA GLY A 107 -8.16 4.98 -4.70
C GLY A 107 -8.56 6.03 -5.74
N LYS A 108 -8.34 7.31 -5.43
CA LYS A 108 -8.56 8.38 -6.41
C LYS A 108 -7.68 8.21 -7.66
N ASN A 109 -6.48 7.66 -7.47
CA ASN A 109 -5.44 7.56 -8.50
C ASN A 109 -5.06 6.11 -8.85
N ILE A 110 -5.72 5.08 -8.27
CA ILE A 110 -5.51 3.64 -8.54
C ILE A 110 -6.79 2.83 -8.35
#